data_AF-A0A0C3K029-F1
#
_entry.id   AF-A0A0C3K029-F1
#
_cell.length_a   1.000
_cell.length_b   1.000
_cell.length_c   1.000
_cell.angle_alpha   90.00
_cell.angle_beta   90.00
_cell.angle_gamma   90.00
#
_symmetry.space_group_name_H-M   'P 1'
#
loop_
_entity.id
_entity.type
_entity.pdbx_description
1 polymer ?
#
loop_
_entity_poly.entity_id
_entity_poly.type
_entity_poly.pdbx_seq_one_letter_code
_entity_poly.pdbx_strand_id
1 'polypeptide(L)'
;MSMTTVVGFFALSGGCCVQTSKPGGGAKAYHCLYDTVVQCTSGPVFPAQLCVYSPFNDLLLMDDSVAYVIVRAYIALSIPCDPILLEASKIAAFPGDPGSNHQAIRLTCQSAL
;
A
#
# COMPACT_ATOMS: atom_id res chain seq x y z
N MET A 1 1.29 -16.19 10.80
CA MET A 1 1.58 -15.02 9.95
C MET A 1 2.74 -14.28 10.59
N SER A 2 3.80 -13.98 9.84
CA SER A 2 4.88 -13.12 10.33
C SER A 2 4.69 -11.70 9.80
N MET A 3 5.25 -10.71 10.50
CA MET A 3 5.18 -9.30 10.13
C MET A 3 6.59 -8.70 10.12
N THR A 4 6.90 -7.90 9.10
CA THR A 4 8.13 -7.11 9.04
C THR A 4 7.87 -5.75 8.42
N THR A 5 8.75 -4.77 8.66
CA THR A 5 8.69 -3.46 7.99
C THR A 5 9.57 -3.48 6.76
N VAL A 6 9.04 -3.06 5.62
CA VAL A 6 9.77 -2.94 4.36
C VAL A 6 9.73 -1.48 3.90
N VAL A 7 10.87 -0.98 3.46
CA VAL A 7 11.02 0.36 2.88
C VAL A 7 11.66 0.20 1.52
N GLY A 8 11.05 0.78 0.49
CA GLY A 8 11.60 0.65 -0.85
C GLY A 8 10.73 1.27 -1.94
N PHE A 9 11.11 0.95 -3.17
CA PHE A 9 10.40 1.35 -4.36
C PHE A 9 9.57 0.19 -4.89
N PHE A 10 8.31 0.45 -5.17
CA PHE A 10 7.36 -0.53 -5.68
C PHE A 10 6.77 -0.04 -6.98
N ALA A 11 6.78 -0.90 -8.00
CA ALA A 11 5.98 -0.69 -9.21
C ALA A 11 4.51 -0.94 -8.87
N LEU A 12 3.64 -0.05 -9.34
CA LEU A 12 2.21 -0.09 -9.07
C LEU A 12 1.45 -0.46 -10.34
N SER A 13 0.46 -1.34 -10.19
CA SER A 13 -0.46 -1.72 -11.27
C SER A 13 -1.82 -2.10 -10.70
N GLY A 14 -2.86 -2.06 -11.52
CA GLY A 14 -4.20 -2.52 -11.12
C GLY A 14 -4.81 -1.67 -9.99
N GLY A 15 -4.46 -0.39 -9.92
CA GLY A 15 -4.91 0.50 -8.85
C GLY A 15 -6.44 0.54 -8.74
N CYS A 16 -7.00 0.23 -7.56
CA CYS A 16 -8.44 0.34 -7.33
C CYS A 16 -8.78 0.84 -5.92
N CYS A 17 -9.77 1.74 -5.81
CA CYS A 17 -10.30 2.20 -4.53
C CYS A 17 -11.42 1.28 -4.05
N VAL A 18 -11.31 0.81 -2.82
CA VAL A 18 -12.30 -0.04 -2.17
C VAL A 18 -12.75 0.56 -0.84
N GLN A 19 -14.01 0.32 -0.51
CA GLN A 19 -14.61 0.75 0.75
C GLN A 19 -14.84 -0.48 1.63
N THR A 20 -14.29 -0.48 2.85
CA THR A 20 -14.59 -1.48 3.86
C THR A 20 -15.42 -0.89 4.99
N SER A 21 -16.44 -1.64 5.41
CA SER A 21 -17.20 -1.37 6.62
C SER A 21 -16.62 -2.17 7.78
N LYS A 22 -16.32 -1.52 8.90
CA LYS A 22 -15.88 -2.24 10.11
C LYS A 22 -17.06 -3.08 10.64
N PRO A 23 -16.87 -4.37 10.97
CA PRO A 23 -17.93 -5.16 11.58
C PRO A 23 -18.41 -4.52 12.90
N GLY A 24 -19.72 -4.29 13.03
CA GLY A 24 -20.31 -3.73 14.25
C GLY A 24 -20.24 -2.20 14.41
N GLY A 25 -19.80 -1.44 13.41
CA GLY A 25 -19.81 0.02 13.46
C GLY A 25 -20.03 0.66 12.08
N GLY A 26 -20.79 1.75 12.02
CA GLY A 26 -21.10 2.48 10.77
C GLY A 26 -19.91 3.19 10.12
N ALA A 27 -18.70 3.06 10.67
CA ALA A 27 -17.49 3.67 10.14
C ALA A 27 -17.06 2.98 8.84
N LYS A 28 -16.87 3.79 7.80
CA LYS A 28 -16.35 3.38 6.49
C LYS A 28 -14.87 3.74 6.41
N ALA A 29 -14.04 2.78 6.04
CA ALA A 29 -12.65 3.02 5.68
C ALA A 29 -12.51 2.93 4.15
N TYR A 30 -11.75 3.83 3.57
CA TYR A 30 -11.40 3.80 2.15
C TYR A 30 -9.91 3.46 2.03
N HIS A 31 -9.60 2.58 1.09
CA HIS A 31 -8.22 2.24 0.78
C HIS A 31 -8.05 1.97 -0.70
N CYS A 32 -6.86 2.27 -1.20
CA CYS A 32 -6.43 1.94 -2.55
C CYS A 32 -5.63 0.64 -2.50
N LEU A 33 -5.97 -0.30 -3.38
CA LEU A 33 -5.22 -1.53 -3.58
C LEU A 33 -4.41 -1.42 -4.87
N TYR A 34 -3.17 -1.90 -4.84
CA TYR A 34 -2.31 -2.04 -6.01
C TYR A 34 -1.68 -3.43 -6.02
N ASP A 35 -1.55 -4.01 -7.20
CA ASP A 35 -0.75 -5.20 -7.42
C ASP A 35 0.72 -4.81 -7.61
N THR A 36 1.60 -5.54 -6.93
CA THR A 36 3.04 -5.32 -6.95
C THR A 36 3.79 -6.62 -6.66
N VAL A 37 5.11 -6.54 -6.51
CA VAL A 37 5.95 -7.70 -6.21
C VAL A 37 6.98 -7.38 -5.12
N VAL A 38 7.29 -8.39 -4.30
CA VAL A 38 8.42 -8.36 -3.38
C VAL A 38 9.53 -9.24 -3.98
N GLN A 39 10.65 -8.62 -4.31
CA GLN A 39 11.84 -9.31 -4.81
C GLN A 39 12.80 -9.58 -3.66
N CYS A 40 13.17 -10.85 -3.47
CA CYS A 40 14.19 -11.24 -2.51
C CYS A 40 15.57 -11.21 -3.16
N THR A 41 16.60 -10.84 -2.39
CA THR A 41 18.00 -10.85 -2.86
C THR A 41 18.49 -12.23 -3.27
N SER A 42 17.87 -13.29 -2.74
CA SER A 42 18.14 -14.68 -3.11
C SER A 42 17.54 -15.09 -4.45
N GLY A 43 16.77 -14.24 -5.13
CA GLY A 43 16.20 -14.48 -6.46
C GLY A 43 14.68 -14.69 -6.53
N PRO A 44 13.99 -15.28 -5.52
CA PRO A 44 12.54 -15.43 -5.56
C PRO A 44 11.81 -14.09 -5.66
N VAL A 45 10.75 -14.08 -6.46
CA VAL A 45 9.82 -12.96 -6.60
C VAL A 45 8.45 -13.44 -6.13
N PHE A 46 7.86 -12.71 -5.19
CA PHE A 46 6.56 -13.04 -4.64
C PHE A 46 5.53 -11.99 -5.05
N PRO A 47 4.33 -12.40 -5.52
CA PRO A 47 3.24 -11.46 -5.74
C PRO A 47 2.87 -10.80 -4.41
N ALA A 48 2.54 -9.52 -4.47
CA ALA A 48 2.18 -8.74 -3.31
C ALA A 48 1.03 -7.78 -3.63
N GLN A 49 0.20 -7.52 -2.64
CA GLN A 49 -0.88 -6.56 -2.75
C GLN A 49 -0.63 -5.42 -1.76
N LEU A 50 -0.52 -4.21 -2.28
CA LEU A 50 -0.30 -3.00 -1.51
C LEU A 50 -1.62 -2.33 -1.19
N CYS A 51 -1.91 -2.16 0.10
CA CYS A 51 -3.04 -1.43 0.65
C CYS A 51 -2.59 -0.07 1.17
N VAL A 52 -3.16 1.00 0.61
CA VAL A 52 -2.90 2.38 1.01
C VAL A 52 -4.18 2.97 1.59
N TYR A 53 -4.15 3.32 2.88
CA TYR A 53 -5.27 4.04 3.48
C TYR A 53 -5.36 5.46 2.94
N SER A 54 -6.57 5.84 2.56
CA SER A 54 -6.81 7.02 1.77
C SER A 54 -8.11 7.69 2.22
N PRO A 55 -8.20 9.04 2.22
CA PRO A 55 -9.47 9.73 2.27
C PRO A 55 -10.40 9.31 1.12
N PHE A 56 -11.69 9.60 1.28
CA PHE A 56 -12.67 9.44 0.20
C PHE A 56 -12.30 10.36 -0.98
N ASN A 57 -12.28 9.83 -2.20
CA ASN A 57 -11.89 10.50 -3.46
C ASN A 57 -10.42 10.92 -3.60
N ASP A 58 -9.49 10.25 -2.93
CA ASP A 58 -8.07 10.47 -3.25
C ASP A 58 -7.74 9.95 -4.64
N LEU A 59 -6.71 10.54 -5.25
CA LEU A 59 -6.28 10.19 -6.59
C LEU A 59 -5.41 8.93 -6.54
N LEU A 60 -5.80 7.92 -7.33
CA LEU A 60 -4.96 6.75 -7.54
C LEU A 60 -3.65 7.17 -8.22
N LEU A 61 -2.55 6.58 -7.75
CA LEU A 61 -1.30 6.59 -8.49
C LEU A 61 -1.51 5.81 -9.78
N MET A 62 -0.94 6.31 -10.87
CA MET A 62 -1.13 5.71 -12.19
C MET A 62 -0.50 4.32 -12.25
N ASP A 63 -1.10 3.44 -13.05
CA ASP A 63 -0.46 2.18 -13.44
C ASP A 63 0.88 2.44 -14.14
N ASP A 64 1.78 1.47 -14.06
CA ASP A 64 3.16 1.55 -14.58
C ASP A 64 4.01 2.66 -13.93
N SER A 65 3.57 3.18 -12.79
CA SER A 65 4.35 4.12 -11.98
C SER A 65 5.15 3.42 -10.88
N VAL A 66 6.16 4.11 -10.37
CA VAL A 66 6.93 3.67 -9.21
C VAL A 66 6.58 4.57 -8.02
N ALA A 67 6.44 3.98 -6.84
CA ALA A 67 6.26 4.72 -5.61
C ALA A 67 7.31 4.35 -4.57
N TYR A 68 7.78 5.35 -3.82
CA TYR A 68 8.52 5.13 -2.57
C TYR A 68 7.53 4.84 -1.45
N VAL A 69 7.67 3.70 -0.78
CA VAL A 69 6.69 3.22 0.21
C VAL A 69 7.39 2.72 1.48
N ILE A 70 6.79 3.04 2.63
CA ILE A 70 7.10 2.44 3.94
C ILE A 70 5.89 1.58 4.30
N VAL A 71 6.06 0.26 4.35
CA VAL A 71 4.96 -0.69 4.53
C VAL A 71 5.20 -1.65 5.69
N ARG A 72 4.12 -2.13 6.29
CA ARG A 72 4.10 -3.37 7.08
C ARG A 72 3.77 -4.52 6.14
N ALA A 73 4.71 -5.44 5.97
CA ALA A 73 4.51 -6.65 5.18
C ALA A 73 4.03 -7.78 6.08
N TYR A 74 2.94 -8.41 5.69
CA TYR A 74 2.36 -9.57 6.34
C TYR A 74 2.54 -10.80 5.47
N ILE A 75 3.35 -11.73 5.98
CA ILE A 75 3.83 -12.90 5.24
C ILE A 75 3.05 -14.12 5.75
N ALA A 76 2.24 -14.70 4.87
CA ALA A 76 1.48 -15.90 5.15
C ALA A 76 2.38 -17.16 5.04
N LEU A 77 1.99 -18.24 5.71
CA LEU A 77 2.68 -19.54 5.59
C LEU A 77 2.40 -20.24 4.24
N SER A 78 1.40 -19.78 3.51
CA SER A 78 0.90 -20.31 2.24
C SER A 78 1.61 -19.74 1.01
N ILE A 79 2.63 -18.91 1.18
CA ILE A 79 3.44 -18.40 0.05
C ILE A 79 4.06 -19.58 -0.71
N PRO A 80 4.05 -19.59 -2.06
CA PRO A 80 3.67 -18.48 -2.95
C PRO A 80 2.21 -18.50 -3.44
N CYS A 81 1.32 -19.33 -2.88
CA CYS A 81 -0.06 -19.43 -3.32
C CYS A 81 -0.87 -18.16 -3.03
N ASP A 82 -0.62 -17.53 -1.87
CA ASP A 82 -1.25 -16.28 -1.48
C ASP A 82 -0.27 -15.10 -1.62
N PRO A 83 -0.75 -13.92 -2.04
CA PRO A 83 0.09 -12.73 -2.15
C PRO A 83 0.53 -12.24 -0.77
N ILE A 84 1.72 -11.64 -0.70
CA ILE A 84 2.17 -10.90 0.49
C ILE A 84 1.31 -9.64 0.62
N LEU A 85 0.70 -9.43 1.78
CA LEU A 85 -0.08 -8.22 2.03
C LEU A 85 0.84 -7.12 2.55
N LEU A 86 0.81 -5.95 1.92
CA LEU A 86 1.59 -4.78 2.30
C LEU A 86 0.63 -3.67 2.74
N GLU A 87 0.74 -3.23 3.99
CA GLU A 87 -0.03 -2.09 4.50
C GLU A 87 0.86 -0.85 4.51
N ALA A 88 0.54 0.15 3.68
CA ALA A 88 1.31 1.36 3.57
C ALA A 88 1.08 2.29 4.76
N SER A 89 2.18 2.60 5.45
CA SER A 89 2.25 3.70 6.40
C SER A 89 2.70 4.99 5.74
N LYS A 90 3.37 4.97 4.58
CA LYS A 90 3.71 6.17 3.81
C LYS A 90 3.89 5.77 2.36
N ILE A 91 3.40 6.59 1.43
CA ILE A 91 3.56 6.39 -0.01
C ILE A 91 3.80 7.72 -0.71
N ALA A 92 4.75 7.78 -1.64
CA ALA A 92 5.01 8.93 -2.49
C ALA A 92 5.30 8.50 -3.92
N ALA A 93 4.73 9.19 -4.91
CA ALA A 93 5.07 8.96 -6.32
C ALA A 93 6.57 9.19 -6.57
N PHE A 94 7.17 8.38 -7.46
CA PHE A 94 8.56 8.49 -7.87
C PHE A 94 8.72 8.42 -9.40
N PRO A 95 9.46 9.37 -10.01
CA PRO A 95 9.99 10.59 -9.39
C PRO A 95 8.83 11.49 -8.90
N GLY A 96 9.03 12.14 -7.77
CA GLY A 96 8.03 13.08 -7.23
C GLY A 96 7.90 14.31 -8.13
N ASP A 97 6.76 15.00 -8.06
CA ASP A 97 6.55 16.25 -8.80
C ASP A 97 7.37 17.40 -8.17
N PRO A 98 8.36 17.97 -8.87
CA PRO A 98 9.16 19.08 -8.35
C PRO A 98 8.36 20.39 -8.22
N GLY A 99 7.21 20.52 -8.90
CA GLY A 99 6.30 21.67 -8.78
C GLY A 99 5.29 21.54 -7.64
N SER A 100 5.23 20.37 -6.99
CA SER A 100 4.31 20.11 -5.88
C SER A 100 4.91 20.62 -4.57
N ASN A 101 4.35 21.72 -4.06
CA ASN A 101 4.63 22.23 -2.71
C ASN A 101 4.01 21.34 -1.62
N HIS A 102 3.18 20.37 -2.01
CA HIS A 102 2.49 19.44 -1.12
C HIS A 102 3.22 18.10 -1.08
N GLN A 103 4.25 18.00 -0.24
CA GLN A 103 4.70 16.72 0.30
C GLN A 103 3.79 16.24 1.45
N ALA A 104 2.52 16.67 1.47
CA ALA A 104 1.60 16.39 2.55
C ALA A 104 0.88 15.07 2.30
N ILE A 105 1.59 13.94 2.44
CA ILE A 105 0.95 12.65 2.69
C ILE A 105 0.48 12.72 4.14
N ARG A 106 -0.72 13.28 4.34
CA ARG A 106 -1.32 13.44 5.65
C ARG A 106 -1.92 12.10 6.06
N LEU A 107 -1.10 11.28 6.72
CA LEU A 107 -1.55 10.09 7.42
C LEU A 107 -2.47 10.52 8.55
N THR A 108 -3.76 10.54 8.30
CA THR A 108 -4.73 10.50 9.37
C THR A 108 -4.81 9.05 9.86
N CYS A 109 -3.79 8.62 10.61
CA CYS A 109 -4.03 7.62 11.63
C CYS A 109 -4.96 8.27 12.66
N GLN A 110 -6.27 8.18 12.45
CA GLN A 110 -7.18 8.27 13.59
C GLN A 110 -7.00 6.99 14.39
N SER A 111 -6.06 7.04 15.34
CA SER A 111 -6.14 6.23 16.54
C SER A 111 -7.53 6.43 17.14
N ALA A 112 -8.36 5.41 17.06
CA ALA A 112 -9.61 5.34 17.80
C ALA A 112 -9.47 4.18 18.80
N LEU A 113 -9.24 4.58 20.05
CA LEU A 113 -9.61 3.86 21.27
C LEU A 113 -11.03 3.29 21.15
#